data_AF-A0A2N5IQH6-F1
#
_entry.id   AF-A0A2N5IQH6-F1
#
_cell.length_a   1.000
_cell.length_b   1.000
_cell.length_c   1.000
_cell.angle_alpha   90.00
_cell.angle_beta   90.00
_cell.angle_gamma   90.00
#
_symmetry.space_group_name_H-M   'P 1'
#
loop_
_entity.id
_entity.type
_entity.pdbx_description
1 polymer ?
#
loop_
_entity_poly.entity_id
_entity_poly.type
_entity_poly.pdbx_seq_one_letter_code
_entity_poly.pdbx_strand_id
1 'polypeptide(L)'
;MAATEWTPTPEDFENWTDDDEQSALDAIASRMKISHIIKNDEYWALAPGGVIYKLPMFLSIHDFEALSSAADDSESIEQIKRILTQFAGEEQAKKLEAGPTQIAFNLLQDYGATLMKTQGVELGKSQDSAEPSAPKKE
;
A
#
# COMPACT_ATOMS: atom_id res chain seq x y z
N MET A 1 6.90 8.49 29.63
CA MET A 1 6.85 9.96 29.61
C MET A 1 5.45 10.33 29.15
N ALA A 2 4.65 10.96 30.02
CA ALA A 2 3.31 11.40 29.66
C ALA A 2 3.44 12.50 28.61
N ALA A 3 2.84 12.31 27.43
CA ALA A 3 2.73 13.40 26.47
C ALA A 3 1.84 14.47 27.11
N THR A 4 2.36 15.68 27.30
CA THR A 4 1.55 16.84 27.64
C THR A 4 0.49 16.97 26.55
N GLU A 5 -0.76 16.75 26.90
CA GLU A 5 -1.91 17.01 26.03
C GLU A 5 -1.94 18.51 25.73
N TRP A 6 -1.55 18.87 24.50
CA TRP A 6 -1.73 20.23 24.00
C TRP A 6 -3.20 20.41 23.64
N THR A 7 -3.84 21.42 24.22
CA THR A 7 -5.22 21.82 23.88
C THR A 7 -5.18 23.07 23.01
N PRO A 8 -5.79 23.07 21.81
CA PRO A 8 -5.78 24.23 20.93
C PRO A 8 -6.60 25.39 21.52
N THR A 9 -6.17 26.61 21.26
CA THR A 9 -6.84 27.87 21.61
C THR A 9 -7.52 28.47 20.37
N PRO A 10 -8.50 29.39 20.52
CA PRO A 10 -9.17 30.02 19.38
C PRO A 10 -8.20 30.68 18.37
N GLU A 11 -7.12 31.27 18.87
CA GLU A 11 -6.09 31.92 18.05
C GLU A 11 -5.35 30.90 17.16
N ASP A 12 -5.23 29.63 17.57
CA ASP A 12 -4.64 28.58 16.73
C ASP A 12 -5.51 28.28 15.49
N PHE A 13 -6.84 28.39 15.61
CA PHE A 13 -7.74 28.20 14.47
C PHE A 13 -7.74 29.41 13.53
N GLU A 14 -7.54 30.62 14.06
CA GLU A 14 -7.48 31.86 13.25
C GLU A 14 -6.15 32.02 12.50
N ASN A 15 -5.06 31.50 13.08
CA ASN A 15 -3.73 31.50 12.46
C ASN A 15 -3.42 30.21 11.69
N TRP A 16 -4.31 29.21 11.68
CA TRP A 16 -4.12 27.98 10.92
C TRP A 16 -4.07 28.27 9.42
N THR A 17 -2.91 28.04 8.81
CA THR A 17 -2.72 28.25 7.38
C THR A 17 -2.77 26.95 6.60
N ASP A 18 -2.87 27.08 5.27
CA ASP A 18 -2.77 25.95 4.34
C ASP A 18 -1.43 25.20 4.48
N ASP A 19 -0.35 25.91 4.83
CA ASP A 19 0.98 25.32 5.06
C ASP A 19 1.03 24.51 6.38
N ASP A 20 0.38 24.99 7.44
CA ASP A 20 0.22 24.25 8.70
C ASP A 20 -0.62 22.98 8.47
N GLU A 21 -1.70 23.09 7.69
CA GLU A 21 -2.53 21.94 7.30
C GLU A 21 -1.72 20.92 6.51
N GLN A 22 -1.01 21.37 5.47
CA GLN A 22 -0.19 20.50 4.63
C GLN A 22 0.92 19.82 5.44
N SER A 23 1.57 20.54 6.35
CA SER A 23 2.60 20.01 7.25
C SER A 23 2.05 18.97 8.23
N ALA A 24 0.85 19.21 8.78
CA ALA A 24 0.18 18.25 9.65
C ALA A 24 -0.22 16.98 8.89
N LEU A 25 -0.73 17.12 7.66
CA LEU A 25 -1.07 15.99 6.80
C LEU A 25 0.17 15.17 6.41
N ASP A 26 1.29 15.82 6.08
CA ASP A 26 2.54 15.11 5.75
C ASP A 26 3.10 14.36 6.97
N ALA A 27 3.05 14.98 8.16
CA ALA A 27 3.43 14.31 9.41
C ALA A 27 2.56 13.08 9.70
N ILE A 28 1.25 13.16 9.44
CA ILE A 28 0.33 12.02 9.56
C ILE A 28 0.65 10.95 8.51
N ALA A 29 0.85 11.32 7.25
CA ALA A 29 1.15 10.40 6.16
C ALA A 29 2.48 9.66 6.39
N SER A 30 3.52 10.37 6.84
CA SER A 30 4.82 9.80 7.18
C SER A 30 4.73 8.76 8.30
N ARG A 31 3.88 9.03 9.31
CA ARG A 31 3.57 8.07 10.38
C ARG A 31 2.77 6.86 9.91
N MET A 32 2.04 6.99 8.79
CA MET A 32 1.22 5.91 8.22
C MET A 32 1.96 5.06 7.18
N LYS A 33 3.22 5.38 6.90
CA LYS A 33 4.03 4.70 5.89
C LYS A 33 4.27 3.23 6.23
N ILE A 34 3.90 2.35 5.30
CA ILE A 34 4.27 0.93 5.34
C ILE A 34 5.72 0.79 4.85
N SER A 35 6.50 -0.04 5.54
CA SER A 35 7.81 -0.50 5.04
C SER A 35 7.71 -1.98 4.72
N HIS A 36 8.18 -2.43 3.56
CA HIS A 36 8.12 -3.85 3.20
C HIS A 36 9.51 -4.46 2.98
N ILE A 37 9.58 -5.78 3.12
CA ILE A 37 10.69 -6.61 2.66
C ILE A 37 10.14 -7.82 1.92
N ILE A 38 10.92 -8.33 0.97
CA ILE A 38 10.60 -9.56 0.23
C ILE A 38 11.63 -10.60 0.62
N LYS A 39 11.19 -11.77 1.08
CA LYS A 39 12.06 -12.88 1.45
C LYS A 39 11.35 -14.20 1.26
N ASN A 40 12.02 -15.19 0.66
CA ASN A 40 11.45 -16.53 0.38
C ASN A 40 10.12 -16.45 -0.40
N ASP A 41 10.03 -15.56 -1.39
CA ASP A 41 8.80 -15.37 -2.18
C ASP A 41 7.57 -14.88 -1.38
N GLU A 42 7.84 -14.32 -0.20
CA GLU A 42 6.83 -13.75 0.69
C GLU A 42 7.07 -12.26 0.82
N TYR A 43 5.98 -11.51 0.78
CA TYR A 43 5.95 -10.09 1.08
C TYR A 43 5.65 -9.91 2.57
N TRP A 44 6.51 -9.14 3.24
CA TRP A 44 6.38 -8.82 4.65
C TRP A 44 6.28 -7.31 4.81
N ALA A 45 5.12 -6.82 5.22
CA ALA A 45 4.89 -5.40 5.49
C ALA A 45 4.96 -5.12 6.99
N LEU A 46 5.75 -4.12 7.37
CA LEU A 46 5.76 -3.51 8.68
C LEU A 46 4.86 -2.27 8.65
N ALA A 47 3.75 -2.35 9.35
CA ALA A 47 2.85 -1.24 9.58
C ALA A 47 3.25 -0.43 10.83
N PRO A 48 2.85 0.85 10.89
CA PRO A 48 3.05 1.66 12.09
C PRO A 48 2.40 1.00 13.31
N GLY A 49 3.07 1.11 14.46
CA GLY A 49 2.70 0.37 15.67
C GLY A 49 3.31 -1.03 15.78
N GLY A 50 4.15 -1.45 14.82
CA GLY A 50 4.92 -2.69 14.90
C GLY A 50 4.16 -3.94 14.45
N VAL A 51 3.03 -3.78 13.78
CA VAL A 51 2.26 -4.89 13.23
C VAL A 51 2.91 -5.35 11.93
N ILE A 52 3.20 -6.64 11.83
CA ILE A 52 3.78 -7.24 10.63
C ILE A 52 2.70 -8.03 9.89
N TYR A 53 2.47 -7.69 8.63
CA TYR A 53 1.59 -8.38 7.71
C TYR A 53 2.37 -9.27 6.76
N LYS A 54 1.83 -10.47 6.48
CA LYS A 54 2.44 -11.44 5.57
C LYS A 54 1.52 -11.69 4.38
N LEU A 55 2.00 -11.44 3.17
CA LEU A 55 1.27 -11.64 1.93
C LEU A 55 2.08 -12.51 0.95
N PRO A 56 1.43 -13.27 0.06
CA PRO A 56 2.13 -14.08 -0.94
C PRO A 56 2.68 -13.20 -2.07
N MET A 57 3.87 -13.46 -2.62
CA MET A 57 4.28 -12.78 -3.88
C MET A 57 3.69 -13.43 -5.13
N PHE A 58 3.21 -14.67 -5.00
CA PHE A 58 2.53 -15.40 -6.06
C PHE A 58 1.05 -15.54 -5.74
N LEU A 59 0.22 -14.70 -6.37
CA LEU A 59 -1.22 -14.77 -6.25
C LEU A 59 -1.81 -15.76 -7.24
N SER A 60 -2.89 -16.43 -6.83
CA SER A 60 -3.79 -17.12 -7.75
C SER A 60 -4.38 -16.13 -8.75
N ILE A 61 -4.70 -16.57 -9.97
CA ILE A 61 -5.42 -15.75 -10.95
C ILE A 61 -6.70 -15.17 -10.33
N HIS A 62 -7.45 -16.00 -9.61
CA HIS A 62 -8.66 -15.60 -8.87
C HIS A 62 -8.40 -14.44 -7.88
N ASP A 63 -7.32 -14.48 -7.11
CA ASP A 63 -7.04 -13.47 -6.08
C ASP A 63 -6.51 -12.18 -6.72
N PHE A 64 -5.76 -12.30 -7.81
CA PHE A 64 -5.33 -11.16 -8.61
C PHE A 64 -6.50 -10.45 -9.28
N GLU A 65 -7.41 -11.20 -9.91
CA GLU A 65 -8.63 -10.66 -10.52
C GLU A 65 -9.52 -10.00 -9.47
N ALA A 66 -9.69 -10.61 -8.30
CA ALA A 66 -10.47 -10.03 -7.22
C ALA A 66 -9.88 -8.68 -6.74
N LEU A 67 -8.56 -8.59 -6.59
CA LEU A 67 -7.88 -7.33 -6.26
C LEU A 67 -7.99 -6.29 -7.39
N SER A 68 -7.85 -6.71 -8.64
CA SER A 68 -7.87 -5.80 -9.80
C SER A 68 -9.29 -5.36 -10.20
N SER A 69 -10.31 -6.16 -9.87
CA SER A 69 -11.71 -5.91 -10.22
C SER A 69 -12.46 -5.16 -9.13
N ALA A 70 -11.84 -4.91 -7.98
CA ALA A 70 -12.46 -4.17 -6.90
C ALA A 70 -12.88 -2.77 -7.39
N ALA A 71 -14.18 -2.51 -7.35
CA ALA A 71 -14.76 -1.28 -7.90
C ALA A 71 -14.47 -0.06 -7.02
N ASP A 72 -14.29 -0.30 -5.72
CA ASP A 72 -14.04 0.71 -4.73
C ASP A 72 -13.16 0.20 -3.59
N ASP A 73 -12.70 1.19 -2.84
CA ASP A 73 -11.75 1.10 -1.74
C ASP A 73 -12.15 0.08 -0.66
N SER A 74 -13.44 -0.02 -0.34
CA SER A 74 -13.96 -0.98 0.66
C SER A 74 -13.83 -2.42 0.17
N GLU A 75 -14.21 -2.68 -1.08
CA GLU A 75 -14.14 -4.01 -1.68
C GLU A 75 -12.69 -4.48 -1.78
N SER A 76 -11.77 -3.57 -2.13
CA SER A 76 -10.33 -3.84 -2.18
C SER A 76 -9.76 -4.27 -0.81
N ILE A 77 -10.21 -3.62 0.27
CA ILE A 77 -9.82 -3.97 1.65
C ILE A 77 -10.36 -5.35 2.02
N GLU A 78 -11.58 -5.70 1.63
CA GLU A 78 -12.12 -7.04 1.87
C GLU A 78 -11.31 -8.11 1.13
N GLN A 79 -10.87 -7.84 -0.10
CA GLN A 79 -10.02 -8.78 -0.84
C GLN A 79 -8.66 -8.97 -0.17
N ILE A 80 -7.98 -7.91 0.28
CA ILE A 80 -6.69 -8.07 0.97
C ILE A 80 -6.85 -8.78 2.32
N LYS A 81 -7.96 -8.55 3.05
CA LYS A 81 -8.29 -9.31 4.27
C LYS A 81 -8.48 -10.79 3.97
N ARG A 82 -9.13 -11.13 2.86
CA ARG A 82 -9.31 -12.52 2.43
C ARG A 82 -7.97 -13.18 2.11
N ILE A 83 -7.11 -12.50 1.36
CA ILE A 83 -5.75 -12.98 1.03
C ILE A 83 -4.92 -13.17 2.31
N LEU A 84 -4.95 -12.19 3.22
CA LEU A 84 -4.31 -12.30 4.54
C LEU A 84 -4.83 -13.50 5.33
N THR A 85 -6.15 -13.71 5.36
CA THR A 85 -6.76 -14.84 6.07
C THR A 85 -6.30 -16.17 5.49
N GLN A 86 -6.28 -16.29 4.16
CA GLN A 86 -5.87 -17.52 3.48
C GLN A 86 -4.38 -17.81 3.63
N PHE A 87 -3.52 -16.78 3.60
CA PHE A 87 -2.07 -16.95 3.55
C PHE A 87 -1.37 -16.85 4.91
N ALA A 88 -1.87 -15.98 5.79
CA ALA A 88 -1.26 -15.68 7.09
C ALA A 88 -2.17 -16.00 8.29
N GLY A 89 -3.42 -16.40 8.04
CA GLY A 89 -4.39 -16.80 9.05
C GLY A 89 -5.32 -15.67 9.51
N GLU A 90 -6.43 -16.05 10.16
CA GLU A 90 -7.47 -15.11 10.62
C GLU A 90 -6.96 -14.02 11.58
N GLU A 91 -5.93 -14.32 12.39
CA GLU A 91 -5.38 -13.35 13.33
C GLU A 91 -4.79 -12.12 12.63
N GLN A 92 -4.22 -12.29 11.44
CA GLN A 92 -3.66 -11.19 10.65
C GLN A 92 -4.75 -10.31 10.07
N ALA A 93 -5.83 -10.92 9.56
CA ALA A 93 -6.97 -10.17 9.04
C ALA A 93 -7.70 -9.39 10.15
N LYS A 94 -7.80 -9.95 11.36
CA LYS A 94 -8.36 -9.23 12.53
C LYS A 94 -7.51 -8.05 12.96
N LYS A 95 -6.18 -8.15 12.88
CA LYS A 95 -5.28 -7.01 13.16
C LYS A 95 -5.47 -5.88 12.15
N LEU A 96 -5.68 -6.23 10.88
CA LEU A 96 -5.98 -5.24 9.85
C LEU A 96 -7.34 -4.58 10.08
N GLU A 97 -8.36 -5.37 10.44
CA GLU A 97 -9.72 -4.87 10.74
C GLU A 97 -9.80 -3.98 11.98
N ALA A 98 -9.01 -4.27 13.01
CA ALA A 98 -8.91 -3.44 14.21
C ALA A 98 -8.01 -2.21 14.01
N GLY A 99 -7.29 -2.13 12.90
CA GLY A 99 -6.37 -1.05 12.59
C GLY A 99 -7.03 0.13 11.86
N PRO A 100 -6.33 1.27 11.77
CA PRO A 100 -6.76 2.39 10.92
C PRO A 100 -6.91 1.96 9.45
N THR A 101 -7.98 2.39 8.80
CA THR A 101 -8.26 2.07 7.39
C THR A 101 -7.11 2.48 6.46
N GLN A 102 -6.41 3.58 6.76
CA GLN A 102 -5.24 4.04 6.02
C GLN A 102 -4.12 2.99 5.95
N ILE A 103 -3.97 2.15 6.97
CA ILE A 103 -2.99 1.04 6.95
C ILE A 103 -3.38 0.03 5.87
N ALA A 104 -4.67 -0.30 5.75
CA ALA A 104 -5.16 -1.22 4.72
C ALA A 104 -4.96 -0.66 3.31
N PHE A 105 -5.24 0.63 3.11
CA PHE A 105 -4.97 1.30 1.84
C PHE A 105 -3.49 1.33 1.48
N ASN A 106 -2.64 1.77 2.41
CA ASN A 106 -1.21 1.86 2.17
C ASN A 106 -0.60 0.47 1.92
N LEU A 107 -1.09 -0.55 2.64
CA LEU A 107 -0.69 -1.95 2.42
C LEU A 107 -1.09 -2.42 1.04
N LEU A 108 -2.34 -2.19 0.63
CA LEU A 108 -2.84 -2.56 -0.69
C LEU A 108 -2.05 -1.89 -1.82
N GLN A 109 -1.82 -0.59 -1.72
CA GLN A 109 -1.07 0.18 -2.72
C GLN A 109 0.37 -0.29 -2.83
N ASP A 110 1.07 -0.45 -1.71
CA ASP A 110 2.47 -0.86 -1.69
C ASP A 110 2.65 -2.33 -2.15
N TYR A 111 1.77 -3.22 -1.70
CA TYR A 111 1.75 -4.62 -2.12
C TYR A 111 1.42 -4.76 -3.62
N GLY A 112 0.37 -4.07 -4.10
CA GLY A 112 -0.01 -4.07 -5.51
C GLY A 112 1.11 -3.55 -6.41
N ALA A 113 1.74 -2.43 -6.04
CA ALA A 113 2.89 -1.89 -6.76
C ALA A 113 4.09 -2.87 -6.78
N THR A 114 4.30 -3.60 -5.69
CA THR A 114 5.36 -4.61 -5.57
C THR A 114 5.09 -5.83 -6.46
N LEU A 115 3.83 -6.28 -6.53
CA LEU A 115 3.42 -7.36 -7.44
C LEU A 115 3.63 -6.96 -8.91
N MET A 116 3.22 -5.75 -9.29
CA MET A 116 3.40 -5.23 -10.66
C MET A 116 4.88 -5.19 -11.07
N LYS A 117 5.76 -4.71 -10.17
CA LYS A 117 7.22 -4.71 -10.39
C LYS A 117 7.78 -6.12 -10.58
N THR A 118 7.30 -7.08 -9.80
CA THR A 118 7.77 -8.48 -9.86
C THR A 118 7.38 -9.15 -11.18
N GLN A 119 6.24 -8.78 -11.76
CA GLN A 119 5.77 -9.31 -13.06
C GLN A 119 6.43 -8.62 -14.27
N GLY A 120 7.27 -7.60 -14.07
CA GLY A 120 7.84 -6.81 -15.17
C GLY A 120 6.80 -6.02 -15.96
N VAL A 121 5.60 -5.86 -15.42
CA VAL A 121 4.50 -5.12 -16.05
C VAL A 121 4.49 -3.70 -15.48
N GLU A 122 5.20 -2.79 -16.14
CA GLU A 122 4.89 -1.37 -16.04
C GLU A 122 3.62 -1.12 -16.86
N LEU A 123 2.47 -0.92 -16.22
CA LEU A 123 1.28 -0.46 -16.92
C LEU A 123 1.48 1.00 -17.36
N GLY A 124 2.15 1.19 -18.50
CA GLY A 124 1.98 2.32 -19.41
C GLY A 124 3.01 3.45 -19.32
N LYS A 125 4.07 3.37 -20.14
CA LYS A 125 4.38 4.40 -21.15
C LYS A 125 5.23 3.82 -22.27
N SER A 126 4.74 4.02 -23.48
CA SER A 126 5.33 3.73 -24.78
C SER A 126 6.86 3.68 -24.84
N GLN A 127 7.39 2.52 -25.24
CA GLN A 127 8.46 2.46 -26.24
C GLN A 127 7.87 1.64 -27.39
N ASP A 128 7.08 2.25 -28.27
CA ASP A 128 7.62 2.81 -29.52
C ASP A 128 9.14 3.03 -29.49
N SER A 129 9.86 1.95 -29.77
CA SER A 129 11.08 1.99 -30.55
C SER A 129 11.20 0.61 -31.18
N ALA A 130 10.56 0.50 -32.34
CA ALA A 130 10.88 -0.52 -33.32
C ALA A 130 12.40 -0.72 -33.37
N GLU A 131 12.85 -1.95 -33.22
CA GLU A 131 14.12 -2.36 -33.80
C GLU A 131 13.95 -2.32 -35.32
N PRO A 132 14.59 -1.40 -36.08
CA PRO A 132 14.73 -1.63 -37.51
C PRO A 132 15.74 -2.78 -37.67
N SER A 133 15.20 -3.97 -37.93
CA SER A 133 15.94 -5.09 -38.50
C SER A 133 16.83 -4.58 -39.63
N ALA A 134 18.15 -4.62 -39.41
CA ALA A 134 19.13 -4.23 -40.40
C ALA A 134 18.93 -5.06 -41.68
N PRO A 135 18.87 -4.47 -42.88
CA PRO A 135 18.84 -5.24 -44.11
C PRO A 135 20.23 -5.83 -44.33
N LYS A 136 20.30 -7.16 -44.38
CA LYS A 136 21.46 -7.91 -44.88
C LYS A 136 21.65 -7.53 -46.34
N LYS A 137 22.69 -6.73 -46.63
CA LYS A 137 23.15 -6.41 -47.98
C LYS A 137 24.12 -7.52 -48.41
N GLU A 138 23.73 -8.24 -49.45
CA GLU A 138 24.62 -9.02 -50.32
C GLU A 138 24.67 -8.29 -51.68
#